data_AF-A0A2H9TJD6-F1
#
_entry.id   AF-A0A2H9TJD6-F1
#
_cell.length_a   1.000
_cell.length_b   1.000
_cell.length_c   1.000
_cell.angle_alpha   90.00
_cell.angle_beta   90.00
_cell.angle_gamma   90.00
#
_symmetry.space_group_name_H-M   'P 1'
#
loop_
_entity.id
_entity.type
_entity.pdbx_description
1 polymer ?
#
loop_
_entity_poly.entity_id
_entity_poly.type
_entity_poly.pdbx_seq_one_letter_code
_entity_poly.pdbx_strand_id
1 'polypeptide(L)'
;MEVTPAVLGAVFALAVGLRVTMRSLKKFRGRYRCFAYFDTAISILGVFGGGVTALGRFHSWWPYFAAAGLAIIPATVLLSRLEWERRRRIAVGKYYQRFYPDGDLKDCMTFTQAMSTAIKQYGRISASNIPLLSFPSLKQTYETVVNNGRWLSFEEFKTECLLGLSFNEDKSFRGKAALLIFADPSYVAECREWFVQQAVLLKLFRALEGGDLADVTRLMWKRKMFNATIRQDCFLDAFSRLIKKHNTVALALCQELLEKHGTAARNADATLVTQGNAEAEAKADADWVDREMRKHKERCGDIEAFALRSDDEIKFDTWFAPGDITECQLCGYRRPNMTPGWRTTCVCLVSSIVPPSPIPDEPTTPGPTNATPPPEEQEEPSTAGPSGNQYVVDMPELNTTEPTK
;
A
#
# COMPACT_ATOMS: atom_id res chain seq x y z
N MET A 1 -46.71 -28.54 1.24
CA MET A 1 -46.71 -27.44 0.25
C MET A 1 -45.89 -27.91 -0.93
N GLU A 2 -46.52 -28.20 -2.06
CA GLU A 2 -45.79 -28.55 -3.29
C GLU A 2 -45.19 -27.28 -3.88
N VAL A 3 -43.86 -27.16 -3.85
CA VAL A 3 -43.16 -26.08 -4.54
C VAL A 3 -43.30 -26.34 -6.04
N THR A 4 -44.18 -25.58 -6.69
CA THR A 4 -44.40 -25.75 -8.12
C THR A 4 -43.12 -25.38 -8.89
N PRO A 5 -42.82 -26.07 -10.01
CA PRO A 5 -41.64 -25.79 -10.85
C PRO A 5 -41.57 -24.33 -11.32
N ALA A 6 -42.70 -23.61 -11.33
CA ALA A 6 -42.74 -22.18 -11.62
C ALA A 6 -42.02 -21.32 -10.58
N VAL A 7 -42.13 -21.66 -9.29
CA VAL A 7 -41.44 -20.93 -8.21
C VAL A 7 -39.93 -21.16 -8.30
N LEU A 8 -39.49 -22.40 -8.58
CA LEU A 8 -38.08 -22.71 -8.79
C LEU A 8 -37.50 -21.99 -10.01
N GLY A 9 -38.24 -21.94 -11.12
CA GLY A 9 -37.85 -21.20 -12.32
C GLY A 9 -37.67 -19.70 -12.08
N ALA A 10 -38.59 -19.08 -11.33
CA ALA A 10 -38.52 -17.66 -10.98
C ALA A 10 -37.33 -17.34 -10.06
N VAL A 11 -37.09 -18.16 -9.03
CA VAL A 11 -35.94 -18.00 -8.12
C VAL A 11 -34.62 -18.16 -8.88
N PHE A 12 -34.53 -19.15 -9.77
CA PHE A 12 -33.35 -19.37 -10.60
C PHE A 12 -33.09 -18.17 -11.53
N ALA A 13 -34.12 -17.66 -12.21
CA ALA A 13 -34.02 -16.50 -13.08
C ALA A 13 -33.53 -15.26 -12.32
N LEU A 14 -34.06 -15.00 -11.12
CA LEU A 14 -33.60 -13.89 -10.27
C LEU A 14 -32.15 -14.05 -9.84
N ALA A 15 -31.77 -15.24 -9.35
CA ALA A 15 -30.41 -15.51 -8.89
C ALA A 15 -29.38 -15.36 -10.03
N VAL A 16 -29.70 -15.88 -11.22
CA VAL A 16 -28.84 -15.75 -12.40
C VAL A 16 -28.78 -14.31 -12.89
N GLY A 17 -29.91 -13.59 -12.91
CA GLY A 17 -29.96 -12.17 -13.27
C GLY A 17 -29.09 -11.30 -12.34
N LEU A 18 -29.21 -11.48 -11.02
CA LEU A 18 -28.36 -10.82 -10.02
C LEU A 18 -26.88 -11.16 -10.18
N ARG A 19 -26.57 -12.44 -10.45
CA ARG A 19 -25.18 -12.87 -10.70
C ARG A 19 -24.59 -12.19 -11.92
N VAL A 20 -25.36 -12.03 -12.99
CA VAL A 20 -24.92 -11.32 -14.21
C VAL A 20 -24.69 -9.84 -13.94
N THR A 21 -25.59 -9.16 -13.24
CA THR A 21 -25.46 -7.72 -12.96
C THR A 21 -24.32 -7.40 -12.00
N MET A 22 -24.01 -8.30 -11.06
CA MET A 22 -22.89 -8.15 -10.13
C MET A 22 -21.52 -8.57 -10.68
N ARG A 23 -21.45 -9.18 -11.88
CA ARG A 23 -20.16 -9.63 -12.43
C ARG A 23 -19.17 -8.48 -12.57
N SER A 24 -17.92 -8.77 -12.21
CA SER A 24 -16.82 -7.83 -12.37
C SER A 24 -16.53 -7.57 -13.85
N LEU A 25 -16.54 -6.29 -14.25
CA LEU A 25 -16.20 -5.84 -15.61
C LEU A 25 -14.75 -6.19 -16.01
N LYS A 26 -13.90 -6.57 -15.05
CA LYS A 26 -12.53 -7.04 -15.30
C LYS A 26 -12.49 -8.23 -16.27
N LYS A 27 -13.46 -9.15 -16.20
CA LYS A 27 -13.51 -10.35 -17.07
C LYS A 27 -13.75 -10.03 -18.55
N PHE A 28 -14.44 -8.94 -18.86
CA PHE A 28 -14.73 -8.51 -20.24
C PHE A 28 -13.55 -7.83 -20.94
N ARG A 29 -12.50 -7.49 -20.19
CA ARG A 29 -11.34 -6.74 -20.69
C ARG A 29 -10.12 -7.63 -21.00
N GLY A 30 -10.07 -8.85 -20.47
CA GLY A 30 -8.91 -9.72 -20.55
C GLY A 30 -8.85 -10.59 -21.82
N ARG A 31 -7.80 -11.42 -21.90
CA ARG A 31 -7.61 -12.44 -22.97
C ARG A 31 -8.82 -13.39 -23.09
N TYR A 32 -9.60 -13.55 -22.02
CA TYR A 32 -10.81 -14.38 -21.95
C TYR A 32 -12.12 -13.64 -22.25
N ARG A 33 -12.08 -12.50 -22.96
CA ARG A 33 -13.29 -11.71 -23.27
C ARG A 33 -14.41 -12.54 -23.92
N CYS A 34 -14.07 -13.42 -24.86
CA CYS A 34 -15.05 -14.26 -25.56
C CYS A 34 -15.79 -15.19 -24.59
N PHE A 35 -15.07 -15.75 -23.62
CA PHE A 35 -15.66 -16.61 -22.59
C PHE A 35 -16.60 -15.81 -21.68
N ALA A 36 -16.24 -14.57 -21.31
CA ALA A 36 -17.09 -13.71 -20.50
C ALA A 36 -18.40 -13.34 -21.22
N TYR A 37 -18.35 -13.05 -22.53
CA TYR A 37 -19.55 -12.78 -23.33
C TYR A 37 -20.42 -14.04 -23.48
N PHE A 38 -19.80 -15.19 -23.76
CA PHE A 38 -20.49 -16.46 -23.88
C PHE A 38 -21.20 -16.88 -22.58
N ASP A 39 -20.50 -16.80 -21.45
CA ASP A 39 -21.03 -17.08 -20.12
C ASP A 39 -22.19 -16.12 -19.75
N THR A 40 -22.13 -14.87 -20.21
CA THR A 40 -23.22 -13.89 -20.04
C THR A 40 -24.41 -14.23 -20.93
N ALA A 41 -24.19 -14.65 -22.18
CA ALA A 41 -25.23 -15.09 -23.10
C ALA A 41 -25.96 -16.33 -22.57
N ILE A 42 -25.23 -17.33 -22.06
CA ILE A 42 -25.82 -18.50 -21.40
C ILE A 42 -26.68 -18.09 -20.21
N SER A 43 -26.19 -17.14 -19.39
CA SER A 43 -26.94 -16.68 -18.23
C SER A 43 -28.24 -15.98 -18.62
N ILE A 44 -28.22 -15.14 -19.67
CA ILE A 44 -29.42 -14.48 -20.22
C ILE A 44 -30.41 -15.51 -20.78
N LEU A 45 -29.92 -16.53 -21.51
CA LEU A 45 -30.75 -17.64 -22.00
C LEU A 45 -31.37 -18.42 -20.83
N GLY A 46 -30.63 -18.61 -19.73
CA GLY A 46 -31.15 -19.22 -18.51
C GLY A 46 -32.27 -18.42 -17.86
N VAL A 47 -32.14 -17.09 -17.78
CA VAL A 47 -33.21 -16.19 -17.29
C VAL A 47 -34.44 -16.28 -18.18
N PHE A 48 -34.24 -16.25 -19.50
CA PHE A 48 -35.33 -16.36 -20.47
C PHE A 48 -36.06 -17.72 -20.34
N GLY A 49 -35.32 -18.84 -20.34
CA GLY A 49 -35.88 -20.18 -20.18
C GLY A 49 -36.60 -20.38 -18.86
N GLY A 50 -36.05 -19.86 -17.75
CA GLY A 50 -36.70 -19.85 -16.44
C GLY A 50 -38.01 -19.05 -16.43
N GLY A 51 -38.03 -17.89 -17.11
CA GLY A 51 -39.23 -17.07 -17.26
C GLY A 51 -40.32 -17.78 -18.09
N VAL A 52 -39.95 -18.37 -19.22
CA VAL A 52 -40.90 -19.11 -20.09
C VAL A 52 -41.49 -20.31 -19.35
N THR A 53 -40.67 -21.08 -18.63
CA THR A 53 -41.15 -22.25 -17.86
C THR A 53 -42.06 -21.84 -16.70
N ALA A 54 -41.78 -20.73 -16.02
CA ALA A 54 -42.63 -20.21 -14.96
C ALA A 54 -44.00 -19.70 -15.46
N LEU A 55 -44.03 -19.12 -16.67
CA LEU A 55 -45.23 -18.52 -17.25
C LEU A 55 -45.95 -19.41 -18.27
N GLY A 56 -45.38 -20.56 -18.63
CA GLY A 56 -45.85 -21.43 -19.72
C GLY A 56 -47.24 -22.06 -19.51
N ARG A 57 -47.83 -21.91 -18.33
CA ARG A 57 -49.23 -22.31 -18.06
C ARG A 57 -50.26 -21.36 -18.69
N PHE A 58 -49.85 -20.16 -19.11
CA PHE A 58 -50.75 -19.21 -19.77
C PHE A 58 -50.71 -19.42 -21.28
N HIS A 59 -51.84 -19.80 -21.88
CA HIS A 59 -51.98 -20.27 -23.27
C HIS A 59 -51.88 -19.15 -24.34
N SER A 60 -51.03 -18.16 -24.13
CA SER A 60 -50.87 -16.99 -25.01
C SER A 60 -49.40 -16.80 -25.37
N TRP A 61 -49.12 -15.99 -26.37
CA TRP A 61 -47.81 -15.43 -26.74
C TRP A 61 -47.20 -14.55 -25.62
N TRP A 62 -48.01 -14.12 -24.65
CA TRP A 62 -47.65 -13.26 -23.52
C TRP A 62 -46.43 -13.70 -22.66
N PRO A 63 -46.25 -14.98 -22.28
CA PRO A 63 -45.08 -15.47 -21.54
C PRO A 63 -43.75 -15.16 -22.20
N TYR A 64 -43.69 -15.19 -23.54
CA TYR A 64 -42.47 -14.91 -24.29
C TYR A 64 -42.07 -13.44 -24.18
N PHE A 65 -43.03 -12.52 -24.21
CA PHE A 65 -42.76 -11.08 -24.02
C PHE A 65 -42.30 -10.78 -22.60
N ALA A 66 -42.98 -11.35 -21.60
CA ALA A 66 -42.60 -11.16 -20.20
C ALA A 66 -41.20 -11.73 -19.90
N ALA A 67 -40.89 -12.93 -20.39
CA ALA A 67 -39.56 -13.54 -20.25
C ALA A 67 -38.48 -12.75 -21.00
N ALA A 68 -38.78 -12.25 -22.20
CA ALA A 68 -37.86 -11.39 -22.94
C ALA A 68 -37.58 -10.08 -22.19
N GLY A 69 -38.61 -9.45 -21.63
CA GLY A 69 -38.45 -8.24 -20.80
C GLY A 69 -37.50 -8.47 -19.61
N LEU A 70 -37.67 -9.59 -18.89
CA LEU A 70 -36.78 -9.96 -17.78
C LEU A 70 -35.34 -10.22 -18.22
N ALA A 71 -35.13 -10.82 -19.40
CA ALA A 71 -33.81 -11.08 -19.96
C ALA A 71 -33.12 -9.79 -20.47
N ILE A 72 -33.88 -8.79 -20.90
CA ILE A 72 -33.36 -7.49 -21.39
C ILE A 72 -32.76 -6.67 -20.24
N ILE A 73 -33.35 -6.70 -19.03
CA ILE A 73 -32.87 -5.91 -17.87
C ILE A 73 -31.38 -6.13 -17.54
N PRO A 74 -30.88 -7.36 -17.33
CA PRO A 74 -29.46 -7.57 -17.04
C PRO A 74 -28.56 -7.18 -18.23
N ALA A 75 -29.03 -7.37 -19.47
CA ALA A 75 -28.30 -6.96 -20.66
C ALA A 75 -28.16 -5.43 -20.76
N THR A 76 -29.23 -4.67 -20.52
CA THR A 76 -29.21 -3.21 -20.54
C THR A 76 -28.34 -2.67 -19.41
N VAL A 77 -28.44 -3.20 -18.19
CA VAL A 77 -27.54 -2.82 -17.07
C VAL A 77 -26.07 -3.04 -17.44
N LEU A 78 -25.75 -4.18 -18.06
CA LEU A 78 -24.38 -4.49 -18.46
C LEU A 78 -23.88 -3.56 -19.58
N LEU A 79 -24.71 -3.28 -20.58
CA LEU A 79 -24.42 -2.31 -21.64
C LEU A 79 -24.25 -0.88 -21.10
N SER A 80 -25.13 -0.43 -20.20
CA SER A 80 -25.01 0.87 -19.54
C SER A 80 -23.72 1.00 -18.74
N ARG A 81 -23.32 -0.06 -18.01
CA ARG A 81 -22.04 -0.08 -17.29
C ARG A 81 -20.85 -0.04 -18.24
N LEU A 82 -20.88 -0.79 -19.35
CA LEU A 82 -19.83 -0.77 -20.37
C LEU A 82 -19.72 0.60 -21.05
N GLU A 83 -20.85 1.20 -21.40
CA GLU A 83 -20.92 2.53 -22.02
C GLU A 83 -20.45 3.62 -21.06
N TRP A 84 -20.83 3.56 -19.78
CA TRP A 84 -20.33 4.47 -18.74
C TRP A 84 -18.81 4.38 -18.60
N GLU A 85 -18.25 3.17 -18.56
CA GLU A 85 -16.80 3.00 -18.52
C GLU A 85 -16.12 3.50 -19.80
N ARG A 86 -16.71 3.26 -20.97
CA ARG A 86 -16.20 3.76 -22.25
C ARG A 86 -16.18 5.29 -22.27
N ARG A 87 -17.28 5.93 -21.90
CA ARG A 87 -17.38 7.39 -21.80
C ARG A 87 -16.38 7.95 -20.80
N ARG A 88 -16.20 7.29 -19.64
CA ARG A 88 -15.20 7.68 -18.64
C ARG A 88 -13.78 7.63 -19.22
N ARG A 89 -13.43 6.59 -19.98
CA ARG A 89 -12.11 6.51 -20.65
C ARG A 89 -11.93 7.60 -21.71
N ILE A 90 -12.96 7.86 -22.51
CA ILE A 90 -12.93 8.95 -23.50
C ILE A 90 -12.76 10.30 -22.81
N ALA A 91 -13.46 10.53 -21.70
CA ALA A 91 -13.34 11.76 -20.91
C ALA A 91 -11.93 11.92 -20.34
N VAL A 92 -11.33 10.85 -19.81
CA VAL A 92 -9.93 10.84 -19.35
C VAL A 92 -8.97 11.08 -20.52
N GLY A 93 -9.19 10.45 -21.67
CA GLY A 93 -8.40 10.69 -22.88
C GLY A 93 -8.48 12.14 -23.35
N LYS A 94 -9.68 12.73 -23.39
CA LYS A 94 -9.92 14.14 -23.70
C LYS A 94 -9.29 15.08 -22.67
N TYR A 95 -9.33 14.72 -21.39
CA TYR A 95 -8.66 15.45 -20.32
C TYR A 95 -7.16 15.53 -20.61
N TYR A 96 -6.49 14.41 -20.90
CA TYR A 96 -5.08 14.41 -21.27
C TYR A 96 -4.79 15.12 -22.60
N GLN A 97 -5.69 15.01 -23.58
CA GLN A 97 -5.56 15.71 -24.87
C GLN A 97 -5.57 17.24 -24.72
N ARG A 98 -6.32 17.79 -23.75
CA ARG A 98 -6.30 19.25 -23.48
C ARG A 98 -4.95 19.76 -22.97
N PHE A 99 -4.11 18.90 -22.39
CA PHE A 99 -2.78 19.30 -21.95
C PHE A 99 -1.72 19.24 -23.07
N TYR A 100 -2.09 18.73 -24.25
CA TYR A 100 -1.24 18.68 -25.45
C TYR A 100 -2.06 19.01 -26.70
N PRO A 101 -2.37 20.30 -26.95
CA PRO A 101 -3.15 20.74 -28.11
C PRO A 101 -2.39 20.57 -29.44
N ASP A 102 -1.06 20.67 -29.40
CA ASP A 102 -0.18 20.56 -30.56
C ASP A 102 0.38 19.13 -30.65
N GLY A 103 -0.43 18.24 -31.19
CA GLY A 103 0.00 16.88 -31.46
C GLY A 103 1.04 16.87 -32.58
N ASP A 104 2.32 16.72 -32.23
CA ASP A 104 3.17 15.83 -33.01
C ASP A 104 3.76 14.74 -32.10
N LEU A 105 3.02 13.64 -32.10
CA LEU A 105 3.25 12.40 -31.37
C LEU A 105 4.06 11.45 -32.28
N LYS A 106 5.13 11.96 -32.88
CA LYS A 106 6.10 11.21 -33.67
C LYS A 106 7.49 11.43 -33.09
N ASP A 107 7.82 10.66 -32.06
CA ASP A 107 8.85 9.63 -32.23
C ASP A 107 8.84 8.63 -31.05
N CYS A 108 8.81 7.36 -31.44
CA CYS A 108 8.97 6.06 -30.77
C CYS A 108 8.26 5.68 -29.44
N MET A 109 7.78 6.57 -28.58
CA MET A 109 6.76 6.21 -27.57
C MET A 109 5.97 7.44 -27.13
N THR A 110 4.74 7.55 -27.62
CA THR A 110 3.85 8.60 -27.16
C THR A 110 3.59 8.48 -25.65
N PHE A 111 3.47 9.58 -24.89
CA PHE A 111 3.06 9.53 -23.48
C PHE A 111 1.80 8.66 -23.26
N THR A 112 0.88 8.68 -24.23
CA THR A 112 -0.31 7.81 -24.29
C THR A 112 0.04 6.33 -24.45
N GLN A 113 1.06 5.99 -25.24
CA GLN A 113 1.58 4.63 -25.39
C GLN A 113 2.41 4.20 -24.19
N ALA A 114 3.23 5.07 -23.59
CA ALA A 114 3.93 4.79 -22.33
C ALA A 114 2.92 4.53 -21.20
N MET A 115 1.88 5.37 -21.09
CA MET A 115 0.78 5.19 -20.14
C MET A 115 -0.04 3.93 -20.46
N SER A 116 -0.31 3.62 -21.73
CA SER A 116 -1.02 2.41 -22.15
C SER A 116 -0.21 1.13 -21.85
N THR A 117 1.10 1.15 -22.13
CA THR A 117 2.04 0.06 -21.84
C THR A 117 2.17 -0.12 -20.35
N ALA A 118 2.28 0.96 -19.58
CA ALA A 118 2.29 0.89 -18.13
C ALA A 118 0.96 0.38 -17.58
N ILE A 119 -0.20 0.90 -18.03
CA ILE A 119 -1.51 0.36 -17.60
C ILE A 119 -1.63 -1.14 -17.93
N LYS A 120 -1.08 -1.58 -19.06
CA LYS A 120 -1.03 -3.01 -19.44
C LYS A 120 -0.07 -3.82 -18.56
N GLN A 121 1.15 -3.34 -18.32
CA GLN A 121 2.16 -3.98 -17.47
C GLN A 121 1.70 -4.04 -16.02
N TYR A 122 1.10 -2.96 -15.52
CA TYR A 122 0.65 -2.86 -14.15
C TYR A 122 -0.66 -3.60 -13.90
N GLY A 123 -1.47 -3.92 -14.93
CA GLY A 123 -2.62 -4.85 -14.96
C GLY A 123 -3.73 -4.69 -13.89
N ARG A 124 -3.47 -3.86 -12.89
CA ARG A 124 -4.11 -3.72 -11.58
C ARG A 124 -4.32 -2.27 -11.22
N ILE A 125 -3.69 -1.31 -11.94
CA ILE A 125 -4.06 0.09 -11.80
C ILE A 125 -5.47 0.23 -12.38
N SER A 126 -6.44 0.39 -11.48
CA SER A 126 -7.82 0.61 -11.88
C SER A 126 -7.89 1.90 -12.67
N ALA A 127 -8.61 1.89 -13.81
CA ALA A 127 -8.88 3.10 -14.57
C ALA A 127 -9.56 4.20 -13.72
N SER A 128 -10.13 3.84 -12.57
CA SER A 128 -10.67 4.79 -11.61
C SER A 128 -9.63 5.67 -10.93
N ASN A 129 -8.38 5.21 -10.87
CA ASN A 129 -7.29 5.86 -10.14
C ASN A 129 -6.39 6.69 -11.05
N ILE A 130 -6.58 6.58 -12.38
CA ILE A 130 -5.87 7.39 -13.37
C ILE A 130 -6.03 8.90 -13.11
N PRO A 131 -7.22 9.42 -12.75
CA PRO A 131 -7.37 10.84 -12.42
C PRO A 131 -6.60 11.28 -11.17
N LEU A 132 -6.16 10.34 -10.32
CA LEU A 132 -5.35 10.64 -9.12
C LEU A 132 -3.85 10.75 -9.44
N LEU A 133 -3.45 10.41 -10.67
CA LEU A 133 -2.07 10.54 -11.10
C LEU A 133 -1.75 12.02 -11.31
N SER A 134 -0.75 12.52 -10.60
CA SER A 134 -0.24 13.88 -10.79
C SER A 134 0.39 14.00 -12.18
N PHE A 135 -0.34 14.58 -13.13
CA PHE A 135 0.16 14.79 -14.49
C PHE A 135 1.41 15.67 -14.56
N PRO A 136 1.55 16.76 -13.78
CA PRO A 136 2.79 17.54 -13.75
C PRO A 136 4.00 16.70 -13.36
N SER A 137 3.86 15.85 -12.33
CA SER A 137 4.94 14.96 -11.90
C SER A 137 5.26 13.90 -12.96
N LEU A 138 4.24 13.32 -13.59
CA LEU A 138 4.45 12.38 -14.69
C LEU A 138 5.16 13.01 -15.88
N LYS A 139 4.76 14.22 -16.26
CA LYS A 139 5.36 14.97 -17.38
C LYS A 139 6.81 15.30 -17.08
N GLN A 140 7.08 15.87 -15.90
CA GLN A 140 8.44 16.22 -15.48
C GLN A 140 9.36 15.00 -15.51
N THR A 141 8.97 13.89 -14.87
CA THR A 141 9.81 12.68 -14.84
C THR A 141 9.95 12.03 -16.22
N TYR A 142 8.92 12.14 -17.07
CA TYR A 142 9.04 11.70 -18.46
C TYR A 142 10.07 12.52 -19.24
N GLU A 143 10.01 13.85 -19.11
CA GLU A 143 10.93 14.77 -19.80
C GLU A 143 12.37 14.64 -19.29
N THR A 144 12.58 14.40 -18.00
CA THR A 144 13.92 14.31 -17.40
C THR A 144 14.57 12.95 -17.56
N VAL A 145 13.81 11.86 -17.41
CA VAL A 145 14.37 10.50 -17.35
C VAL A 145 14.00 9.67 -18.57
N VAL A 146 12.71 9.60 -18.89
CA VAL A 146 12.19 8.65 -19.89
C VAL A 146 12.51 9.09 -21.32
N ASN A 147 12.65 10.39 -21.57
CA ASN A 147 13.04 10.91 -22.87
C ASN A 147 14.42 10.39 -23.33
N ASN A 148 15.25 9.91 -22.40
CA ASN A 148 16.52 9.24 -22.71
C ASN A 148 16.37 7.73 -22.94
N GLY A 149 15.14 7.22 -23.04
CA GLY A 149 14.83 5.80 -23.24
C GLY A 149 15.10 4.91 -22.01
N ARG A 150 15.33 5.51 -20.83
CA ARG A 150 15.67 4.78 -19.60
C ARG A 150 14.50 4.76 -18.62
N TRP A 151 14.30 3.61 -17.98
CA TRP A 151 13.40 3.48 -16.84
C TRP A 151 14.06 4.00 -15.57
N LEU A 152 13.27 4.43 -14.60
CA LEU A 152 13.78 4.80 -13.28
C LEU A 152 14.33 3.57 -12.58
N SER A 153 15.61 3.62 -12.23
CA SER A 153 16.17 2.72 -11.22
C SER A 153 15.47 2.93 -9.86
N PHE A 154 15.69 2.02 -8.92
CA PHE A 154 15.11 2.12 -7.59
C PHE A 154 15.51 3.42 -6.86
N GLU A 155 16.78 3.84 -6.95
CA GLU A 155 17.27 5.06 -6.29
C GLU A 155 16.76 6.34 -6.96
N GLU A 156 16.67 6.36 -8.30
CA GLU A 156 16.06 7.48 -9.04
C GLU A 156 14.58 7.60 -8.70
N PHE A 157 13.87 6.47 -8.60
CA PHE A 157 12.47 6.45 -8.19
C PHE A 157 12.27 7.05 -6.79
N LYS A 158 13.11 6.68 -5.82
CA LYS A 158 13.07 7.29 -4.47
C LYS A 158 13.32 8.79 -4.53
N THR A 159 14.35 9.20 -5.26
CA THR A 159 14.75 10.60 -5.38
C THR A 159 13.62 11.43 -5.99
N GLU A 160 13.03 10.97 -7.10
CA GLU A 160 11.90 11.63 -7.77
C GLU A 160 10.62 11.66 -6.91
N CYS A 161 10.37 10.61 -6.11
CA CYS A 161 9.25 10.59 -5.16
C CYS A 161 9.42 11.63 -4.05
N LEU A 162 10.65 11.86 -3.60
CA LEU A 162 10.97 12.82 -2.53
C LEU A 162 11.21 14.24 -3.08
N LEU A 163 11.46 14.39 -4.39
CA LEU A 163 11.73 15.67 -5.02
C LEU A 163 10.51 16.59 -4.96
N GLY A 164 10.70 17.76 -4.34
CA GLY A 164 9.65 18.75 -4.15
C GLY A 164 8.55 18.33 -3.17
N LEU A 165 8.78 17.27 -2.39
CA LEU A 165 7.83 16.86 -1.37
C LEU A 165 7.95 17.80 -0.16
N SER A 166 6.87 18.53 0.13
CA SER A 166 6.73 19.24 1.41
C SER A 166 6.00 18.35 2.41
N PHE A 167 6.43 18.36 3.67
CA PHE A 167 5.85 17.53 4.71
C PHE A 167 4.34 17.76 4.90
N ASN A 168 3.85 18.98 4.64
CA ASN A 168 2.46 19.36 4.84
C ASN A 168 1.51 18.87 3.73
N GLU A 169 2.02 18.39 2.59
CA GLU A 169 1.20 18.03 1.44
C GLU A 169 1.03 16.51 1.27
N ASP A 170 0.10 15.90 2.01
CA ASP A 170 -0.21 14.46 1.84
C ASP A 170 -0.60 14.10 0.40
N LYS A 171 -1.34 15.02 -0.23
CA LYS A 171 -1.86 14.82 -1.58
C LYS A 171 -0.74 14.77 -2.61
N SER A 172 0.36 15.50 -2.40
CA SER A 172 1.49 15.52 -3.34
C SER A 172 2.25 14.19 -3.28
N PHE A 173 2.50 13.63 -2.08
CA PHE A 173 3.12 12.31 -1.96
C PHE A 173 2.29 11.21 -2.63
N ARG A 174 0.97 11.19 -2.38
CA ARG A 174 0.07 10.22 -3.03
C ARG A 174 0.08 10.35 -4.56
N GLY A 175 0.20 11.57 -5.07
CA GLY A 175 0.34 11.83 -6.50
C GLY A 175 1.62 11.24 -7.11
N LYS A 176 2.71 11.16 -6.34
CA LYS A 176 4.00 10.57 -6.76
C LYS A 176 3.96 9.07 -6.97
N ALA A 177 2.95 8.37 -6.45
CA ALA A 177 2.73 6.96 -6.77
C ALA A 177 2.54 6.70 -8.28
N ALA A 178 2.17 7.75 -9.04
CA ALA A 178 2.14 7.71 -10.48
C ALA A 178 3.49 7.35 -11.10
N LEU A 179 4.61 7.71 -10.46
CA LEU A 179 5.96 7.44 -10.93
C LEU A 179 6.30 5.96 -10.99
N LEU A 180 5.52 5.09 -10.31
CA LEU A 180 5.66 3.64 -10.45
C LEU A 180 5.50 3.22 -11.92
N ILE A 181 4.72 3.97 -12.72
CA ILE A 181 4.58 3.73 -14.16
C ILE A 181 5.94 3.73 -14.89
N PHE A 182 6.89 4.54 -14.43
CA PHE A 182 8.21 4.69 -15.03
C PHE A 182 9.31 3.90 -14.31
N ALA A 183 8.98 3.13 -13.27
CA ALA A 183 9.95 2.27 -12.60
C ALA A 183 10.39 1.11 -13.52
N ASP A 184 11.67 0.77 -13.46
CA ASP A 184 12.22 -0.40 -14.15
C ASP A 184 11.44 -1.67 -13.72
N PRO A 185 10.90 -2.45 -14.69
CA PRO A 185 10.16 -3.68 -14.44
C PRO A 185 10.79 -4.62 -13.41
N SER A 186 12.12 -4.68 -13.35
CA SER A 186 12.90 -5.53 -12.45
C SER A 186 12.78 -5.10 -10.98
N TYR A 187 12.64 -3.79 -10.73
CA TYR A 187 12.58 -3.20 -9.39
C TYR A 187 11.18 -2.76 -8.97
N VAL A 188 10.16 -2.92 -9.82
CA VAL A 188 8.78 -2.48 -9.56
C VAL A 188 8.24 -2.95 -8.21
N ALA A 189 8.46 -4.21 -7.85
CA ALA A 189 7.96 -4.77 -6.60
C ALA A 189 8.58 -4.05 -5.39
N GLU A 190 9.87 -3.79 -5.46
CA GLU A 190 10.64 -3.09 -4.43
C GLU A 190 10.26 -1.61 -4.35
N CYS A 191 10.19 -0.91 -5.49
CA CYS A 191 9.70 0.48 -5.59
C CYS A 191 8.33 0.63 -4.93
N ARG A 192 7.42 -0.29 -5.26
CA ARG A 192 6.05 -0.31 -4.75
C ARG A 192 6.00 -0.56 -3.25
N GLU A 193 6.80 -1.50 -2.78
CA GLU A 193 6.89 -1.82 -1.36
C GLU A 193 7.41 -0.63 -0.57
N TRP A 194 8.56 -0.08 -0.99
CA TRP A 194 9.13 1.12 -0.40
C TRP A 194 8.12 2.28 -0.38
N PHE A 195 7.46 2.54 -1.51
CA PHE A 195 6.48 3.63 -1.61
C PHE A 195 5.32 3.47 -0.62
N VAL A 196 4.78 2.26 -0.50
CA VAL A 196 3.71 1.97 0.47
C VAL A 196 4.21 2.13 1.91
N GLN A 197 5.42 1.66 2.21
CA GLN A 197 6.00 1.85 3.53
C GLN A 197 6.11 3.35 3.88
N GLN A 198 6.59 4.18 2.95
CA GLN A 198 6.70 5.62 3.16
C GLN A 198 5.32 6.28 3.37
N ALA A 199 4.34 5.90 2.55
CA ALA A 199 2.98 6.44 2.67
C ALA A 199 2.36 6.10 4.03
N VAL A 200 2.57 4.87 4.51
CA VAL A 200 2.08 4.43 5.81
C VAL A 200 2.79 5.16 6.94
N LEU A 201 4.12 5.30 6.85
CA LEU A 201 4.91 6.00 7.87
C LEU A 201 4.49 7.47 8.00
N LEU A 202 4.28 8.18 6.89
CA LEU A 202 3.74 9.55 6.90
C LEU A 202 2.32 9.61 7.47
N LYS A 203 1.47 8.63 7.17
CA LYS A 203 0.12 8.56 7.73
C LYS A 203 0.16 8.36 9.25
N LEU A 204 0.99 7.44 9.73
CA LEU A 204 1.19 7.17 11.16
C LEU A 204 1.73 8.39 11.88
N PHE A 205 2.76 9.04 11.34
CA PHE A 205 3.33 10.26 11.88
C PHE A 205 2.26 11.34 12.14
N ARG A 206 1.33 11.53 11.19
CA ARG A 206 0.26 12.52 11.35
C ARG A 206 -0.83 12.10 12.34
N ALA A 207 -1.08 10.80 12.48
CA ALA A 207 -2.15 10.28 13.31
C ALA A 207 -1.75 10.08 14.79
N LEU A 208 -0.48 9.77 15.05
CA LEU A 208 0.02 9.44 16.38
C LEU A 208 0.35 10.68 17.20
N GLU A 209 0.30 10.56 18.53
CA GLU A 209 0.67 11.58 19.50
C GLU A 209 1.56 10.96 20.60
N GLY A 210 2.18 11.79 21.45
CA GLY A 210 2.94 11.31 22.61
C GLY A 210 4.11 10.39 22.25
N GLY A 211 4.31 9.34 23.06
CA GLY A 211 5.43 8.40 22.89
C GLY A 211 5.47 7.74 21.51
N ASP A 212 4.32 7.34 20.96
CA ASP A 212 4.26 6.68 19.65
C ASP A 212 4.69 7.61 18.50
N LEU A 213 4.42 8.93 18.62
CA LEU A 213 4.91 9.93 17.66
C LEU A 213 6.45 10.06 17.73
N ALA A 214 7.02 10.04 18.93
CA ALA A 214 8.46 10.06 19.13
C ALA A 214 9.13 8.79 18.56
N ASP A 215 8.55 7.61 18.81
CA ASP A 215 9.01 6.33 18.27
C ASP A 215 9.01 6.35 16.73
N VAL A 216 7.92 6.81 16.10
CA VAL A 216 7.84 6.93 14.62
C VAL A 216 8.86 7.91 14.07
N THR A 217 9.03 9.07 14.72
CA THR A 217 10.03 10.07 14.32
C THR A 217 11.43 9.47 14.39
N ARG A 218 11.75 8.77 15.47
CA ARG A 218 13.04 8.10 15.63
C ARG A 218 13.27 7.04 14.56
N LEU A 219 12.25 6.25 14.24
CA LEU A 219 12.32 5.26 13.17
C LEU A 219 12.62 5.89 11.80
N MET A 220 11.98 7.03 11.48
CA MET A 220 12.23 7.78 10.25
C MET A 220 13.69 8.23 10.13
N TRP A 221 14.27 8.71 11.24
CA TRP A 221 15.67 9.12 11.32
C TRP A 221 16.63 7.94 11.20
N LYS A 222 16.43 6.90 12.00
CA LYS A 222 17.28 5.69 12.02
C LYS A 222 17.38 5.03 10.66
N ARG A 223 16.24 4.85 9.97
CA ARG A 223 16.17 4.16 8.69
C ARG A 223 16.47 5.06 7.48
N LYS A 224 16.73 6.35 7.69
CA LYS A 224 16.96 7.34 6.62
C LYS A 224 15.92 7.23 5.49
N MET A 225 14.66 7.08 5.87
CA MET A 225 13.57 6.76 4.94
C MET A 225 13.20 7.93 4.01
N PHE A 226 13.50 9.15 4.44
CA PHE A 226 13.27 10.40 3.69
C PHE A 226 14.59 11.17 3.57
N ASN A 227 14.63 12.13 2.65
CA ASN A 227 15.78 13.05 2.55
C ASN A 227 15.95 13.85 3.85
N ALA A 228 17.15 14.38 4.06
CA ALA A 228 17.49 15.20 5.23
C ALA A 228 16.43 16.28 5.52
N THR A 229 16.02 17.06 4.52
CA THR A 229 15.06 18.17 4.67
C THR A 229 13.71 17.71 5.22
N ILE A 230 13.12 16.64 4.66
CA ILE A 230 11.85 16.11 5.12
C ILE A 230 11.99 15.55 6.54
N ARG A 231 13.10 14.86 6.86
CA ARG A 231 13.35 14.35 8.21
C ARG A 231 13.43 15.48 9.24
N GLN A 232 14.07 16.58 8.88
CA GLN A 232 14.16 17.79 9.72
C GLN A 232 12.78 18.43 9.91
N ASP A 233 12.00 18.61 8.85
CA ASP A 233 10.64 19.15 8.93
C ASP A 233 9.72 18.26 9.79
N CYS A 234 9.78 16.94 9.59
CA CYS A 234 9.02 15.98 10.40
C CYS A 234 9.44 16.06 11.87
N PHE A 235 10.74 16.17 12.16
CA PHE A 235 11.19 16.34 13.53
C PHE A 235 10.65 17.63 14.16
N LEU A 236 10.75 18.76 13.46
CA LEU A 236 10.28 20.05 13.98
C LEU A 236 8.77 20.03 14.24
N ASP A 237 7.98 19.44 13.34
CA ASP A 237 6.55 19.26 13.56
C ASP A 237 6.27 18.37 14.78
N ALA A 238 6.90 17.19 14.85
CA ALA A 238 6.75 16.27 15.98
C ALA A 238 7.13 16.94 17.30
N PHE A 239 8.28 17.59 17.36
CA PHE A 239 8.76 18.31 18.53
C PHE A 239 7.77 19.41 18.95
N SER A 240 7.25 20.19 18.00
CA SER A 240 6.27 21.24 18.29
C SER A 240 4.94 20.70 18.84
N ARG A 241 4.54 19.49 18.42
CA ARG A 241 3.34 18.80 18.92
C ARG A 241 3.59 18.18 20.29
N LEU A 242 4.76 17.60 20.50
CA LEU A 242 5.18 16.98 21.76
C LEU A 242 5.42 18.02 22.85
N ILE A 243 6.10 19.13 22.58
CA ILE A 243 6.38 20.15 23.61
C ILE A 243 5.09 20.75 24.20
N LYS A 244 4.02 20.84 23.39
CA LYS A 244 2.71 21.36 23.82
C LYS A 244 1.96 20.42 24.77
N LYS A 245 2.13 19.10 24.63
CA LYS A 245 1.31 18.09 25.32
C LYS A 245 2.11 17.17 26.25
N HIS A 246 3.35 16.85 25.90
CA HIS A 246 4.21 15.83 26.48
C HIS A 246 5.69 16.26 26.48
N ASN A 247 6.03 17.29 27.26
CA ASN A 247 7.38 17.87 27.27
C ASN A 247 8.49 16.86 27.62
N THR A 248 8.22 15.91 28.53
CA THR A 248 9.17 14.82 28.89
C THR A 248 9.50 13.90 27.72
N VAL A 249 8.53 13.66 26.83
CA VAL A 249 8.72 12.85 25.61
C VAL A 249 9.48 13.64 24.55
N ALA A 250 9.21 14.94 24.43
CA ALA A 250 9.96 15.82 23.53
C ALA A 250 11.45 15.87 23.90
N LEU A 251 11.74 15.97 25.20
CA LEU A 251 13.10 15.95 25.73
C LEU A 251 13.81 14.62 25.44
N ALA A 252 13.14 13.49 25.68
CA ALA A 252 13.69 12.17 25.40
C ALA A 252 14.04 12.00 23.92
N LEU A 253 13.17 12.44 23.01
CA LEU A 253 13.42 12.41 21.57
C LEU A 253 14.65 13.25 21.19
N CYS A 254 14.81 14.45 21.75
CA CYS A 254 16.00 15.28 21.52
C CYS A 254 17.28 14.62 22.01
N GLN A 255 17.27 14.06 23.23
CA GLN A 255 18.43 13.41 23.82
C GLN A 255 18.88 12.21 22.99
N GLU A 256 17.93 11.36 22.58
CA GLU A 256 18.26 10.17 21.81
C GLU A 256 18.80 10.50 20.40
N LEU A 257 18.24 11.53 19.74
CA LEU A 257 18.77 11.99 18.45
C LEU A 257 20.17 12.61 18.60
N LEU A 258 20.42 13.38 19.65
CA LEU A 258 21.76 13.92 19.96
C LEU A 258 22.78 12.81 20.18
N GLU A 259 22.43 11.79 20.95
CA GLU A 259 23.31 10.67 21.26
C GLU A 259 23.67 9.87 20.01
N LYS A 260 22.64 9.47 19.23
CA LYS A 260 22.82 8.61 18.05
C LYS A 260 23.41 9.33 16.84
N HIS A 261 23.09 10.61 16.64
CA HIS A 261 23.43 11.32 15.40
C HIS A 261 24.38 12.51 15.60
N GLY A 262 24.41 13.12 16.79
CA GLY A 262 25.32 14.25 17.07
C GLY A 262 26.79 13.82 17.22
N THR A 263 27.05 12.60 17.69
CA THR A 263 28.41 12.07 17.88
C THR A 263 29.06 11.62 16.57
N ALA A 264 28.27 11.24 15.57
CA ALA A 264 28.76 10.76 14.28
C ALA A 264 29.61 11.81 13.53
N ALA A 265 29.29 13.11 13.65
CA ALA A 265 30.08 14.19 13.06
C ALA A 265 31.51 14.26 13.62
N ARG A 266 31.69 14.00 14.93
CA ARG A 266 33.01 14.11 15.59
C ARG A 266 33.98 13.02 15.17
N ASN A 267 33.46 11.84 14.82
CA ASN A 267 34.28 10.70 14.44
C ASN A 267 34.58 10.66 12.93
N ALA A 268 33.74 11.29 12.10
CA ALA A 268 33.92 11.33 10.64
C ALA A 268 35.15 12.17 10.21
N ASP A 269 35.46 13.26 10.92
CA ASP A 269 36.62 14.13 10.60
C ASP A 269 37.99 13.41 10.72
N ALA A 270 38.06 12.22 11.33
CA ALA A 270 39.29 11.44 11.46
C ALA A 270 39.55 10.45 10.31
N THR A 271 38.58 10.19 9.42
CA THR A 271 38.66 9.09 8.43
C THR A 271 38.37 9.58 7.02
N LEU A 272 39.10 10.59 6.55
CA LEU A 272 39.00 11.07 5.17
C LEU A 272 39.71 10.11 4.22
N VAL A 273 38.97 9.56 3.26
CA VAL A 273 39.23 9.59 1.80
C VAL A 273 38.23 8.64 1.11
N THR A 274 37.37 9.22 0.27
CA THR A 274 36.55 8.58 -0.79
C THR A 274 35.08 8.14 -0.52
N GLN A 275 34.17 9.00 -0.01
CA GLN A 275 32.70 8.85 -0.27
C GLN A 275 31.95 10.21 -0.39
N GLY A 276 31.84 10.76 -1.60
CA GLY A 276 31.53 12.19 -1.82
C GLY A 276 30.12 12.74 -1.50
N ASN A 277 29.06 11.92 -1.45
CA ASN A 277 27.69 12.45 -1.29
C ASN A 277 26.98 11.99 -0.01
N ALA A 278 27.08 10.71 0.35
CA ALA A 278 26.42 10.17 1.55
C ALA A 278 27.04 10.71 2.85
N GLU A 279 28.35 10.93 2.85
CA GLU A 279 29.07 11.50 3.98
C GLU A 279 28.73 12.98 4.18
N ALA A 280 28.59 13.74 3.08
CA ALA A 280 28.17 15.13 3.11
C ALA A 280 26.75 15.27 3.68
N GLU A 281 25.81 14.41 3.28
CA GLU A 281 24.46 14.41 3.86
C GLU A 281 24.48 14.01 5.34
N ALA A 282 25.26 13.00 5.73
CA ALA A 282 25.38 12.58 7.12
C ALA A 282 25.99 13.68 8.01
N LYS A 283 27.00 14.40 7.51
CA LYS A 283 27.60 15.55 8.20
C LYS A 283 26.61 16.69 8.33
N ALA A 284 25.89 17.02 7.25
CA ALA A 284 24.86 18.06 7.28
C ALA A 284 23.74 17.75 8.29
N ASP A 285 23.30 16.49 8.36
CA ASP A 285 22.33 16.03 9.36
C ASP A 285 22.88 16.17 10.78
N ALA A 286 24.10 15.70 11.03
CA ALA A 286 24.71 15.74 12.35
C ALA A 286 24.94 17.18 12.85
N ASP A 287 25.41 18.08 11.97
CA ASP A 287 25.58 19.50 12.26
C ASP A 287 24.24 20.17 12.57
N TRP A 288 23.19 19.80 11.84
CA TRP A 288 21.84 20.29 12.11
C TRP A 288 21.29 19.77 13.44
N VAL A 289 21.47 18.48 13.73
CA VAL A 289 21.05 17.84 14.99
C VAL A 289 21.75 18.51 16.17
N ASP A 290 23.08 18.68 16.14
CA ASP A 290 23.81 19.29 17.25
C ASP A 290 23.35 20.74 17.51
N ARG A 291 23.13 21.52 16.45
CA ARG A 291 22.70 22.92 16.54
C ARG A 291 21.26 23.07 17.03
N GLU A 292 20.32 22.33 16.46
CA GLU A 292 18.88 22.52 16.76
C GLU A 292 18.46 21.75 18.01
N MET A 293 18.93 20.51 18.21
CA MET A 293 18.54 19.74 19.39
C MET A 293 19.03 20.37 20.69
N ARG A 294 20.18 21.05 20.69
CA ARG A 294 20.67 21.77 21.88
C ARG A 294 19.72 22.90 22.28
N LYS A 295 19.30 23.73 21.31
CA LYS A 295 18.32 24.80 21.52
C LYS A 295 16.97 24.24 22.00
N HIS A 296 16.54 23.11 21.45
CA HIS A 296 15.28 22.48 21.81
C HIS A 296 15.33 21.81 23.19
N LYS A 297 16.46 21.21 23.56
CA LYS A 297 16.73 20.67 24.89
C LYS A 297 16.65 21.77 25.95
N GLU A 298 17.28 22.92 25.71
CA GLU A 298 17.21 24.09 26.61
C GLU A 298 15.76 24.56 26.83
N ARG A 299 14.89 24.49 25.81
CA ARG A 299 13.46 24.84 25.95
C ARG A 299 12.65 23.85 26.79
N CYS A 300 13.08 22.60 26.88
CA CYS A 300 12.36 21.58 27.64
C CYS A 300 12.56 21.75 29.16
N GLY A 301 13.63 22.43 29.59
CA GLY A 301 14.02 22.62 30.99
C GLY A 301 14.65 21.37 31.61
N ASP A 302 14.90 21.43 32.92
CA ASP A 302 15.49 20.34 33.71
C ASP A 302 14.43 19.32 34.15
N ILE A 303 13.82 18.64 33.17
CA ILE A 303 12.81 17.61 33.43
C ILE A 303 13.42 16.23 33.19
N GLU A 304 12.99 15.22 33.94
CA GLU A 304 13.37 13.83 33.70
C GLU A 304 12.80 13.35 32.35
N ALA A 305 13.67 12.76 31.51
CA ALA A 305 13.29 12.30 30.19
C ALA A 305 12.41 11.04 30.29
N PHE A 306 11.37 10.99 29.46
CA PHE A 306 10.54 9.79 29.33
C PHE A 306 11.34 8.65 28.69
N ALA A 307 11.22 7.41 29.20
CA ALA A 307 11.86 6.25 28.59
C ALA A 307 11.15 5.87 27.28
N LEU A 308 11.79 6.15 26.14
CA LEU A 308 11.31 5.70 24.84
C LEU A 308 11.50 4.18 24.70
N ARG A 309 10.66 3.55 23.88
CA ARG A 309 10.76 2.10 23.62
C ARG A 309 12.13 1.77 23.03
N SER A 310 12.63 0.55 23.21
CA SER A 310 13.85 0.14 22.52
C SER A 310 13.62 0.06 21.01
N ASP A 311 14.68 0.16 20.21
CA ASP A 311 14.53 0.11 18.75
C ASP A 311 13.97 -1.24 18.25
N ASP A 312 14.23 -2.32 18.97
CA ASP A 312 13.79 -3.68 18.61
C ASP A 312 12.31 -3.92 18.94
N GLU A 313 11.76 -3.11 19.84
CA GLU A 313 10.33 -3.10 20.16
C GLU A 313 9.49 -2.38 19.09
N ILE A 314 10.12 -1.52 18.27
CA ILE A 314 9.44 -0.82 17.17
C ILE A 314 9.25 -1.79 15.99
N LYS A 315 8.26 -2.66 16.12
CA LYS A 315 7.86 -3.59 15.05
C LYS A 315 6.95 -2.87 14.08
N PHE A 316 7.52 -2.41 12.97
CA PHE A 316 6.77 -1.76 11.89
C PHE A 316 5.55 -2.59 11.47
N ASP A 317 5.69 -3.92 11.45
CA ASP A 317 4.62 -4.84 11.04
C ASP A 317 3.39 -4.84 11.96
N THR A 318 3.53 -4.38 13.22
CA THR A 318 2.42 -4.28 14.17
C THR A 318 1.52 -3.07 13.95
N TRP A 319 2.00 -2.06 13.22
CA TRP A 319 1.24 -0.85 12.92
C TRP A 319 0.30 -0.98 11.70
N PHE A 320 0.21 -2.20 11.15
CA PHE A 320 -0.64 -2.51 10.00
C PHE A 320 -1.94 -3.19 10.45
N ALA A 321 -3.05 -2.44 10.42
CA ALA A 321 -4.39 -3.02 10.52
C ALA A 321 -4.85 -3.54 9.15
N PRO A 322 -5.26 -4.83 9.03
CA PRO A 322 -5.82 -5.36 7.79
C PRO A 322 -7.12 -4.63 7.42
N GLY A 323 -7.20 -4.12 6.19
CA GLY A 323 -8.47 -3.66 5.61
C GLY A 323 -8.59 -2.17 5.28
N ASP A 324 -7.71 -1.30 5.78
CA ASP A 324 -7.88 0.16 5.56
C ASP A 324 -6.60 0.90 5.10
N ILE A 325 -5.42 0.29 5.24
CA ILE A 325 -4.12 0.93 4.96
C ILE A 325 -3.09 0.06 4.22
N THR A 326 -3.27 -1.25 4.19
CA THR A 326 -2.31 -2.18 3.58
C THR A 326 -2.42 -2.26 2.06
N GLU A 327 -3.41 -1.58 1.47
CA GLU A 327 -3.68 -1.63 0.04
C GLU A 327 -3.29 -0.34 -0.65
N CYS A 328 -2.25 -0.38 -1.50
CA CYS A 328 -1.93 0.76 -2.35
C CYS A 328 -3.18 1.10 -3.19
N GLN A 329 -3.81 2.25 -2.96
CA GLN A 329 -5.08 2.58 -3.61
C GLN A 329 -4.99 2.63 -5.13
N LEU A 330 -3.78 2.84 -5.67
CA LEU A 330 -3.55 2.87 -7.11
C LEU A 330 -3.54 1.48 -7.73
N CYS A 331 -2.75 0.55 -7.20
CA CYS A 331 -2.48 -0.75 -7.83
C CYS A 331 -2.96 -1.97 -7.01
N GLY A 332 -3.60 -1.76 -5.86
CA GLY A 332 -4.12 -2.81 -5.00
C GLY A 332 -3.04 -3.68 -4.34
N TYR A 333 -1.85 -3.13 -4.04
CA TYR A 333 -0.75 -3.93 -3.47
C TYR A 333 -1.06 -4.36 -2.08
N ARG A 334 -0.73 -5.60 -1.71
CA ARG A 334 -0.58 -6.02 -0.32
C ARG A 334 0.78 -6.70 -0.17
N ARG A 335 1.49 -6.39 0.90
CA ARG A 335 2.79 -6.99 1.20
C ARG A 335 2.60 -8.51 1.47
N PRO A 336 3.36 -9.40 0.81
CA PRO A 336 3.08 -10.85 0.81
C PRO A 336 3.24 -11.55 2.17
N ASN A 337 3.98 -10.97 3.12
CA ASN A 337 4.33 -11.63 4.40
C ASN A 337 3.59 -11.10 5.63
N MET A 338 2.62 -10.21 5.48
CA MET A 338 1.74 -9.84 6.59
C MET A 338 0.60 -10.84 6.70
N THR A 339 0.90 -12.02 7.27
CA THR A 339 -0.14 -12.92 7.75
C THR A 339 -0.74 -12.33 9.03
N PRO A 340 -2.07 -12.41 9.24
CA PRO A 340 -2.67 -11.95 10.47
C PRO A 340 -2.16 -12.82 11.63
N GLY A 341 -1.48 -12.21 12.60
CA GLY A 341 -1.05 -12.83 13.87
C GLY A 341 -2.21 -13.26 14.80
N TRP A 342 -3.41 -13.51 14.27
CA TRP A 342 -4.63 -13.75 15.04
C TRP A 342 -5.06 -15.23 14.97
N ARG A 343 -4.16 -16.13 14.55
CA ARG A 343 -4.41 -17.59 14.66
C ARG A 343 -3.97 -18.20 15.99
N THR A 344 -3.45 -17.41 16.92
CA THR A 344 -3.21 -17.86 18.30
C THR A 344 -3.61 -16.75 19.26
N THR A 345 -4.86 -16.85 19.72
CA THR A 345 -5.39 -16.33 20.99
C THR A 345 -5.16 -14.85 21.33
N CYS A 346 -6.18 -14.02 21.12
CA CYS A 346 -6.48 -12.91 22.02
C CYS A 346 -8.00 -12.79 22.21
N VAL A 347 -8.47 -13.44 23.28
CA VAL A 347 -9.59 -12.98 24.09
C VAL A 347 -9.15 -11.67 24.74
N CYS A 348 -10.05 -10.68 24.81
CA CYS A 348 -10.06 -9.44 25.63
C CYS A 348 -10.38 -8.21 24.76
N LEU A 349 -11.21 -7.24 25.16
CA LEU A 349 -12.18 -7.12 26.24
C LEU A 349 -12.90 -5.78 25.98
N VAL A 350 -14.15 -5.78 25.51
CA VAL A 350 -15.04 -4.62 25.61
C VAL A 350 -16.45 -5.13 25.87
N SER A 351 -16.71 -5.48 27.12
CA SER A 351 -18.05 -5.53 27.74
C SER A 351 -17.89 -5.84 29.23
N SER A 352 -17.64 -4.80 30.03
CA SER A 352 -17.91 -4.85 31.47
C SER A 352 -18.51 -3.51 31.90
N ILE A 353 -19.83 -3.41 31.80
CA ILE A 353 -20.61 -2.62 32.75
C ILE A 353 -21.21 -3.64 33.71
N VAL A 354 -20.71 -3.66 34.95
CA VAL A 354 -21.37 -4.34 36.08
C VAL A 354 -21.41 -3.32 37.24
N PRO A 355 -22.56 -3.14 37.90
CA PRO A 355 -22.79 -2.13 38.94
C PRO A 355 -22.09 -2.50 40.27
N PRO A 356 -21.97 -1.54 41.20
CA PRO A 356 -21.18 -1.75 42.41
C PRO A 356 -21.92 -2.65 43.41
N SER A 357 -21.15 -3.47 44.13
CA SER A 357 -21.60 -4.17 45.33
C SER A 357 -20.48 -4.16 46.39
N PRO A 358 -20.85 -4.37 47.67
CA PRO A 358 -20.32 -3.56 48.77
C PRO A 358 -19.06 -4.13 49.45
N ILE A 359 -18.54 -3.25 50.31
CA ILE A 359 -17.37 -3.28 51.21
C ILE A 359 -17.23 -4.58 52.04
N PRO A 360 -15.99 -4.94 52.47
CA PRO A 360 -15.56 -6.31 52.72
C PRO A 360 -15.58 -6.72 54.19
N ASP A 361 -15.55 -8.04 54.41
CA ASP A 361 -15.09 -8.64 55.66
C ASP A 361 -13.72 -9.32 55.44
N GLU A 362 -12.77 -8.92 56.29
CA GLU A 362 -11.51 -9.61 56.64
C GLU A 362 -11.80 -10.88 57.48
N PRO A 363 -10.79 -11.66 57.94
CA PRO A 363 -9.49 -12.04 57.38
C PRO A 363 -9.38 -13.58 57.33
N THR A 364 -8.23 -14.15 56.90
CA THR A 364 -7.47 -15.21 57.62
C THR A 364 -6.25 -15.67 56.81
N THR A 365 -5.06 -15.50 57.39
CA THR A 365 -3.78 -16.18 57.07
C THR A 365 -3.69 -17.46 57.93
N PRO A 366 -3.08 -18.58 57.50
CA PRO A 366 -1.61 -18.82 57.49
C PRO A 366 -1.18 -19.71 56.30
N GLY A 367 0.07 -20.02 55.94
CA GLY A 367 1.41 -19.93 56.51
C GLY A 367 2.41 -20.57 55.50
N PRO A 368 3.72 -20.57 55.76
CA PRO A 368 4.77 -20.81 54.76
C PRO A 368 5.23 -22.28 54.72
N THR A 369 5.61 -22.81 53.55
CA THR A 369 6.38 -24.06 53.48
C THR A 369 7.45 -24.03 52.38
N ASN A 370 8.62 -24.53 52.77
CA ASN A 370 9.94 -24.51 52.14
C ASN A 370 10.16 -25.54 51.02
N ALA A 371 11.31 -25.34 50.33
CA ALA A 371 12.25 -26.31 49.76
C ALA A 371 11.85 -27.01 48.44
N THR A 372 12.70 -27.42 47.49
CA THR A 372 14.12 -27.29 47.06
C THR A 372 14.17 -28.16 45.75
N PRO A 373 15.02 -27.88 44.72
CA PRO A 373 15.09 -28.61 43.43
C PRO A 373 15.88 -29.94 43.56
N PRO A 374 16.21 -30.81 42.55
CA PRO A 374 16.61 -30.62 41.11
C PRO A 374 16.19 -31.85 40.21
N PRO A 375 16.89 -32.38 39.15
CA PRO A 375 18.06 -31.94 38.38
C PRO A 375 17.98 -32.06 36.82
N GLU A 376 19.11 -31.69 36.22
CA GLU A 376 19.64 -31.75 34.85
C GLU A 376 19.60 -33.13 34.12
N GLU A 377 20.07 -33.07 32.85
CA GLU A 377 20.45 -34.09 31.85
C GLU A 377 19.47 -34.15 30.66
N GLN A 378 19.88 -34.08 29.38
CA GLN A 378 21.10 -34.59 28.74
C GLN A 378 21.35 -33.94 27.36
N GLU A 379 22.61 -33.94 26.95
CA GLU A 379 23.19 -33.47 25.68
C GLU A 379 23.08 -34.46 24.50
N GLU A 380 23.14 -33.88 23.30
CA GLU A 380 23.75 -34.38 22.04
C GLU A 380 23.10 -35.53 21.23
N PRO A 381 23.50 -35.81 19.96
CA PRO A 381 23.96 -34.93 18.86
C PRO A 381 23.44 -35.32 17.44
N SER A 382 23.79 -34.51 16.42
CA SER A 382 24.07 -34.87 15.00
C SER A 382 22.89 -35.42 14.14
N THR A 383 22.71 -35.15 12.84
CA THR A 383 23.66 -35.24 11.71
C THR A 383 22.95 -34.78 10.40
N ALA A 384 23.74 -34.30 9.45
CA ALA A 384 23.59 -34.44 7.98
C ALA A 384 22.46 -33.70 7.20
N GLY A 385 22.90 -32.83 6.28
CA GLY A 385 22.20 -32.53 5.02
C GLY A 385 22.19 -33.74 4.06
N PRO A 386 21.64 -33.65 2.82
CA PRO A 386 22.26 -32.79 1.79
C PRO A 386 21.30 -32.25 0.69
N SER A 387 21.92 -31.54 -0.27
CA SER A 387 21.55 -31.47 -1.70
C SER A 387 20.26 -30.71 -2.06
N GLY A 388 20.29 -29.61 -2.82
CA GLY A 388 20.95 -29.47 -4.12
C GLY A 388 19.83 -29.45 -5.19
N ASN A 389 19.62 -28.29 -5.82
CA ASN A 389 19.04 -28.13 -7.17
C ASN A 389 19.03 -26.63 -7.54
N GLN A 390 20.11 -26.19 -8.16
CA GLN A 390 20.14 -24.97 -8.96
C GLN A 390 19.51 -25.27 -10.31
N TYR A 391 18.43 -24.58 -10.65
CA TYR A 391 17.96 -24.50 -12.03
C TYR A 391 18.75 -23.41 -12.74
N VAL A 392 19.70 -23.82 -13.57
CA VAL A 392 20.27 -22.99 -14.63
C VAL A 392 19.22 -22.89 -15.72
N VAL A 393 18.73 -21.67 -15.97
CA VAL A 393 17.89 -21.37 -17.13
C VAL A 393 18.81 -20.71 -18.15
N ASP A 394 19.19 -21.47 -19.17
CA ASP A 394 19.89 -20.95 -20.35
C ASP A 394 18.98 -19.95 -21.08
N MET A 395 19.44 -18.70 -21.20
CA MET A 395 18.87 -17.73 -22.12
C MET A 395 19.48 -17.94 -23.51
N PRO A 396 18.69 -17.91 -24.59
CA PRO A 396 19.23 -17.97 -25.94
C PRO A 396 19.96 -16.68 -26.31
N GLU A 397 21.17 -16.83 -26.84
CA GLU A 397 22.02 -15.77 -27.37
C GLU A 397 21.29 -14.96 -28.45
N LEU A 398 21.43 -13.64 -28.37
CA LEU A 398 20.89 -12.71 -29.35
C LEU A 398 21.85 -12.64 -30.55
N ASN A 399 21.41 -13.13 -31.70
CA ASN A 399 22.10 -12.95 -32.98
C ASN A 399 22.27 -11.46 -33.30
N THR A 400 23.49 -10.96 -33.21
CA THR A 400 23.92 -9.69 -33.80
C THR A 400 24.19 -9.89 -35.29
N THR A 401 23.23 -9.53 -36.13
CA THR A 401 23.51 -9.21 -37.55
C THR A 401 23.99 -7.77 -37.63
N GLU A 402 25.27 -7.60 -37.96
CA GLU A 402 25.87 -6.32 -38.37
C GLU A 402 25.22 -5.82 -39.68
N PRO A 403 24.96 -4.51 -39.82
CA PRO A 403 24.61 -3.94 -41.11
C PRO A 403 25.89 -3.71 -41.94
N THR A 404 25.94 -4.32 -43.12
CA THR A 404 26.94 -4.07 -44.15
C THR A 404 26.84 -2.63 -44.65
N LYS A 405 28.02 -2.02 -44.87
CA LYS A 405 28.25 -0.63 -45.29
C LYS A 405 27.53 -0.19 -46.55
#